data_AF-A0A352JLS8-F1
#
_entry.id   AF-A0A352JLS8-F1
#
_cell.length_a   1.000
_cell.length_b   1.000
_cell.length_c   1.000
_cell.angle_alpha   90.00
_cell.angle_beta   90.00
_cell.angle_gamma   90.00
#
_symmetry.space_group_name_H-M   'P 1'
#
loop_
_entity.id
_entity.type
_entity.pdbx_description
1 polymer ?
#
loop_
_entity_poly.entity_id
_entity_poly.type
_entity_poly.pdbx_seq_one_letter_code
_entity_poly.pdbx_strand_id
1 'polypeptide(L)'
;MGDKYKNQTFNITGTWPVISAPVNTDSVGNYSESVYASTVNPLYTYNYSDLINSGLAAGVKFQCQSASVTVTDQAQTVTKDTGFWRVYGGWWQAVGGNVYGDDGIKSEIPSSLAILIPPAEMSLILPTAGNRRGLLSYGVTRPANMLGTNPNAKVSTSLWEKESKYGGQVYDWDFFDKRFNLFAKTTWSDGQAINYDDLGIGYQIFKSAGPIFAFDFSPTGTQKAIFHVNGDLRVTGNITVPSGAFLTVIAKGTITFDQAVTQADGWYVAKNISVPCKDIDGNGCDKTDSQFLGNGTFVGWSGIALGRTRGITNNTAPSEKFTYRQDLFLNAPKPMRMYTKYYKPFVP
;
A
#
# COMPACT_ATOMS: atom_id res chain seq x y z
N MET A 1 22.94 -7.26 -6.62
CA MET A 1 24.20 -6.54 -6.94
C MET A 1 23.80 -5.14 -7.42
N GLY A 2 24.24 -4.02 -6.85
CA GLY A 2 25.32 -3.83 -5.89
C GLY A 2 24.83 -3.44 -4.49
N ASP A 3 25.36 -4.18 -3.52
CA ASP A 3 25.48 -3.73 -2.15
C ASP A 3 26.41 -2.50 -2.15
N LYS A 4 25.94 -1.36 -1.62
CA LYS A 4 26.83 -0.23 -1.40
C LYS A 4 27.69 -0.54 -0.17
N TYR A 5 28.84 -1.17 -0.41
CA TYR A 5 29.97 -1.12 0.50
C TYR A 5 30.40 0.34 0.64
N LYS A 6 30.63 0.78 1.87
CA LYS A 6 31.03 2.16 2.17
C LYS A 6 32.28 2.11 3.02
N ASN A 7 33.41 2.38 2.39
CA ASN A 7 34.69 2.54 3.07
C ASN A 7 34.70 3.93 3.73
N GLN A 8 35.02 4.00 5.02
CA GLN A 8 35.21 5.28 5.73
C GLN A 8 36.69 5.61 5.86
N THR A 9 37.10 6.85 5.61
CA THR A 9 38.48 7.33 5.84
C THR A 9 38.39 8.64 6.64
N PHE A 10 39.29 8.85 7.60
CA PHE A 10 39.22 9.92 8.60
C PHE A 10 40.51 10.75 8.60
N ASN A 11 40.39 12.08 8.48
CA ASN A 11 41.47 13.04 8.76
C ASN A 11 41.01 13.97 9.88
N ILE A 12 41.92 14.34 10.79
CA ILE A 12 41.60 15.06 12.03
C ILE A 12 42.13 16.50 11.98
N THR A 13 41.25 17.51 11.96
CA THR A 13 41.59 18.91 12.31
C THR A 13 40.38 19.65 12.90
N GLY A 14 40.40 20.01 14.20
CA GLY A 14 39.44 20.96 14.81
C GLY A 14 38.71 20.49 16.09
N THR A 15 38.23 21.46 16.88
CA THR A 15 37.56 21.27 18.19
C THR A 15 36.15 20.69 18.09
N TRP A 16 35.86 19.77 19.02
CA TRP A 16 34.61 19.06 19.32
C TRP A 16 33.34 19.50 18.57
N PRO A 17 32.74 18.60 17.78
CA PRO A 17 31.31 18.44 17.74
C PRO A 17 30.91 17.22 18.60
N VAL A 18 29.92 17.44 19.47
CA VAL A 18 28.99 16.36 19.79
C VAL A 18 28.25 16.08 18.48
N ILE A 19 28.18 14.83 18.02
CA ILE A 19 27.26 14.45 16.94
C ILE A 19 25.84 14.66 17.48
N SER A 20 25.31 15.88 17.32
CA SER A 20 23.96 16.25 17.71
C SER A 20 23.22 16.97 16.58
N ALA A 21 23.53 16.60 15.33
CA ALA A 21 22.90 17.11 14.12
C ALA A 21 23.01 16.06 13.00
N PRO A 22 22.05 16.02 12.04
CA PRO A 22 21.91 14.90 11.12
C PRO A 22 23.19 14.62 10.34
N VAL A 23 23.58 13.34 10.36
CA VAL A 23 24.78 12.78 9.74
C VAL A 23 24.65 12.87 8.22
N ASN A 24 25.26 13.89 7.61
CA ASN A 24 25.29 14.06 6.15
C ASN A 24 26.35 13.14 5.53
N THR A 25 25.99 12.41 4.48
CA THR A 25 26.91 11.55 3.72
C THR A 25 27.35 12.18 2.41
N ASP A 26 28.49 11.77 1.84
CA ASP A 26 28.87 12.14 0.48
C ASP A 26 27.93 11.50 -0.59
N SER A 27 28.17 11.79 -1.87
CA SER A 27 27.36 11.27 -3.00
C SER A 27 27.45 9.75 -3.18
N VAL A 28 28.49 9.12 -2.65
CA VAL A 28 28.68 7.66 -2.64
C VAL A 28 28.02 7.05 -1.39
N GLY A 29 27.82 7.89 -0.37
CA GLY A 29 27.15 7.65 0.88
C GLY A 29 28.12 7.41 2.05
N ASN A 30 29.40 7.72 1.90
CA ASN A 30 30.35 7.62 3.01
C ASN A 30 30.09 8.75 4.02
N TYR A 31 30.37 8.45 5.29
CA TYR A 31 30.38 9.41 6.38
C TYR A 31 31.80 9.47 6.95
N SER A 32 32.24 10.67 7.31
CA SER A 32 33.55 10.91 7.92
C SER A 32 33.42 12.00 8.98
N GLU A 33 34.09 11.82 10.11
CA GLU A 33 34.07 12.80 11.20
C GLU A 33 35.42 12.87 11.93
N SER A 34 35.92 14.08 12.15
CA SER A 34 37.15 14.30 12.89
C SER A 34 36.90 14.30 14.39
N VAL A 35 37.65 13.50 15.17
CA VAL A 35 37.62 13.50 16.63
C VAL A 35 39.01 13.78 17.22
N TYR A 36 39.08 14.32 18.44
CA TYR A 36 40.34 14.57 19.13
C TYR A 36 40.76 13.34 19.93
N ALA A 37 41.98 12.83 19.75
CA ALA A 37 42.49 11.69 20.52
C ALA A 37 42.77 12.06 21.98
N SER A 38 42.12 11.38 22.94
CA SER A 38 42.31 11.57 24.38
C SER A 38 43.31 10.57 24.95
N THR A 39 44.30 11.05 25.70
CA THR A 39 45.29 10.22 26.41
C THR A 39 44.75 9.58 27.69
N VAL A 40 43.57 10.00 28.15
CA VAL A 40 42.95 9.53 29.41
C VAL A 40 41.81 8.54 29.14
N ASN A 41 41.08 8.72 28.03
CA ASN A 41 40.04 7.79 27.60
C ASN A 41 39.98 7.75 26.05
N PRO A 42 40.84 6.95 25.42
CA PRO A 42 40.95 6.91 23.96
C PRO A 42 39.80 6.15 23.27
N LEU A 43 38.77 5.72 24.01
CA LEU A 43 37.67 4.92 23.50
C LEU A 43 36.49 5.79 23.04
N TYR A 44 36.14 5.69 21.76
CA TYR A 44 35.00 6.39 21.16
C TYR A 44 33.94 5.40 20.72
N THR A 45 32.68 5.65 21.07
CA THR A 45 31.54 4.80 20.69
C THR A 45 30.73 5.46 19.60
N TYR A 46 30.35 4.68 18.58
CA TYR A 46 29.51 5.17 17.50
C TYR A 46 28.04 5.15 17.93
N ASN A 47 27.36 6.28 17.79
CA ASN A 47 25.92 6.40 18.00
C ASN A 47 25.18 6.51 16.64
N TYR A 48 24.30 5.55 16.37
CA TYR A 48 23.50 5.52 15.13
C TYR A 48 22.02 5.88 15.35
N SER A 49 21.65 6.36 16.54
CA SER A 49 20.25 6.62 16.92
C SER A 49 19.54 7.55 15.95
N ASP A 50 20.16 8.62 15.48
CA ASP A 50 19.51 9.58 14.58
C ASP A 50 19.17 8.96 13.21
N LEU A 51 20.09 8.15 12.66
CA LEU A 51 19.85 7.44 11.40
C LEU A 51 18.72 6.42 11.54
N ILE A 52 18.66 5.72 12.68
CA ILE A 52 17.60 4.75 12.97
C ILE A 52 16.25 5.46 13.20
N ASN A 53 16.26 6.54 13.97
CA ASN A 53 15.08 7.34 14.30
C ASN A 53 14.48 8.03 13.06
N SER A 54 15.30 8.39 12.06
CA SER A 54 14.81 8.93 10.77
C SER A 54 14.04 7.90 9.91
N GLY A 55 14.05 6.63 10.29
CA GLY A 55 13.43 5.54 9.54
C GLY A 55 14.12 5.25 8.20
N LEU A 56 15.36 5.72 8.01
CA LEU A 56 16.20 5.37 6.86
C LEU A 56 16.94 4.04 7.06
N ALA A 57 17.16 3.66 8.32
CA ALA A 57 17.74 2.38 8.71
C ALA A 57 16.93 1.76 9.86
N ALA A 58 16.86 0.43 9.90
CA ALA A 58 16.21 -0.31 10.97
C ALA A 58 17.17 -0.73 12.11
N GLY A 59 18.48 -0.55 11.88
CA GLY A 59 19.52 -0.98 12.80
C GLY A 59 20.80 -1.36 12.06
N VAL A 60 21.85 -1.63 12.83
CA VAL A 60 23.13 -2.10 12.29
C VAL A 60 23.01 -3.59 11.94
N LYS A 61 23.16 -3.90 10.66
CA LYS A 61 23.13 -5.26 10.12
C LYS A 61 24.46 -5.99 10.33
N PHE A 62 25.55 -5.25 10.20
CA PHE A 62 26.88 -5.81 10.29
C PHE A 62 27.85 -4.76 10.80
N GLN A 63 28.74 -5.17 11.71
CA GLN A 63 29.93 -4.43 12.07
C GLN A 63 31.11 -5.37 11.86
N CYS A 64 31.99 -5.04 10.90
CA CYS A 64 33.21 -5.82 10.68
C CYS A 64 34.20 -5.68 11.85
N GLN A 65 34.09 -4.57 12.58
CA GLN A 65 34.94 -4.21 13.70
C GLN A 65 34.09 -3.83 14.92
N SER A 66 34.75 -3.62 16.06
CA SER A 66 34.15 -3.19 17.32
C SER A 66 33.16 -2.01 17.18
N ALA A 67 32.12 -1.99 18.03
CA ALA A 67 31.19 -0.87 18.21
C ALA A 67 31.88 0.42 18.71
N SER A 68 33.14 0.31 19.09
CA SER A 68 34.02 1.40 19.50
C SER A 68 35.36 1.37 18.77
N VAL A 69 36.03 2.50 18.75
CA VAL A 69 37.40 2.63 18.26
C VAL A 69 38.29 3.22 19.36
N THR A 70 39.53 2.73 19.43
CA THR A 70 40.57 3.34 20.25
C THR A 70 41.51 4.14 19.35
N VAL A 71 41.73 5.42 19.65
CA VAL A 71 42.73 6.25 18.96
C VAL A 71 43.77 6.74 19.96
N THR A 72 45.06 6.58 19.63
CA THR A 72 46.18 6.92 20.54
C THR A 72 46.86 8.23 20.18
N ASP A 73 46.75 8.64 18.92
CA ASP A 73 47.46 9.82 18.39
C ASP A 73 46.54 10.72 17.57
N GLN A 74 46.87 12.01 17.50
CA GLN A 74 46.23 12.94 16.58
C GLN A 74 46.52 12.51 15.13
N ALA A 75 45.56 12.77 14.23
CA ALA A 75 45.60 12.38 12.81
C ALA A 75 45.56 10.87 12.50
N GLN A 76 45.31 10.00 13.49
CA GLN A 76 45.06 8.58 13.23
C GLN A 76 43.73 8.37 12.46
N THR A 77 43.81 7.70 11.32
CA THR A 77 42.63 7.26 10.57
C THR A 77 42.19 5.88 11.04
N VAL A 78 40.91 5.70 11.38
CA VAL A 78 40.35 4.37 11.62
C VAL A 78 39.11 4.13 10.78
N THR A 79 39.23 3.28 9.76
CA THR A 79 38.09 2.90 8.92
C THR A 79 37.16 1.94 9.65
N LYS A 80 35.86 2.28 9.68
CA LYS A 80 34.83 1.38 10.17
C LYS A 80 33.82 1.01 9.09
N ASP A 81 33.72 -0.29 8.83
CA ASP A 81 32.77 -0.83 7.88
C ASP A 81 31.50 -1.26 8.61
N THR A 82 30.44 -0.48 8.42
CA THR A 82 29.12 -0.70 9.03
C THR A 82 28.07 -0.87 7.94
N GLY A 83 27.29 -1.95 8.04
CA GLY A 83 26.11 -2.18 7.21
C GLY A 83 24.83 -1.90 7.97
N PHE A 84 23.81 -1.37 7.30
CA PHE A 84 22.49 -1.13 7.89
C PHE A 84 21.42 -2.03 7.27
N TRP A 85 20.38 -2.32 8.05
CA TRP A 85 19.16 -2.92 7.50
C TRP A 85 18.38 -1.87 6.71
N ARG A 86 18.20 -2.12 5.41
CA ARG A 86 17.38 -1.30 4.52
C ARG A 86 15.93 -1.28 5.03
N VAL A 87 15.34 -0.09 5.09
CA VAL A 87 13.89 0.09 5.29
C VAL A 87 13.25 0.27 3.92
N TYR A 88 12.26 -0.55 3.59
CA TYR A 88 11.55 -0.46 2.32
C TYR A 88 10.39 0.55 2.38
N GLY A 89 10.09 1.15 1.25
CA GLY A 89 8.88 1.98 1.09
C GLY A 89 7.59 1.15 1.20
N GLY A 90 6.47 1.84 1.15
CA GLY A 90 5.16 1.20 1.05
C GLY A 90 5.07 0.31 -0.18
N TRP A 91 4.49 -0.87 0.00
CA TRP A 91 4.20 -1.81 -1.08
C TRP A 91 2.89 -2.52 -0.79
N TRP A 92 2.23 -3.01 -1.84
CA TRP A 92 0.93 -3.62 -1.73
C TRP A 92 0.89 -5.03 -2.32
N GLN A 93 -0.06 -5.82 -1.85
CA GLN A 93 -0.20 -7.22 -2.25
C GLN A 93 -1.68 -7.59 -2.40
N ALA A 94 -1.97 -8.44 -3.37
CA ALA A 94 -3.31 -9.00 -3.57
C ALA A 94 -3.37 -10.47 -3.13
N VAL A 95 -4.56 -10.95 -2.79
CA VAL A 95 -4.84 -12.35 -2.43
C VAL A 95 -6.05 -12.84 -3.22
N GLY A 96 -5.84 -13.82 -4.10
CA GLY A 96 -6.88 -14.53 -4.85
C GLY A 96 -7.60 -13.75 -5.97
N GLY A 97 -7.50 -12.42 -5.95
CA GLY A 97 -8.13 -11.51 -6.90
C GLY A 97 -7.26 -11.20 -8.10
N ASN A 98 -7.90 -10.92 -9.24
CA ASN A 98 -7.23 -10.37 -10.40
C ASN A 98 -6.77 -8.94 -10.10
N VAL A 99 -5.67 -8.56 -10.74
CA VAL A 99 -5.13 -7.20 -10.69
C VAL A 99 -5.06 -6.68 -12.11
N TYR A 100 -5.52 -5.45 -12.33
CA TYR A 100 -5.47 -4.79 -13.63
C TYR A 100 -5.00 -3.34 -13.49
N GLY A 101 -4.20 -2.86 -14.45
CA GLY A 101 -3.79 -1.46 -14.57
C GLY A 101 -3.39 -1.11 -16.01
N ASP A 102 -4.14 -0.23 -16.67
CA ASP A 102 -3.91 0.08 -18.10
C ASP A 102 -2.59 0.82 -18.31
N ASP A 103 -2.33 1.85 -17.50
CA ASP A 103 -1.12 2.68 -17.57
C ASP A 103 0.06 2.10 -16.78
N GLY A 104 -0.06 0.84 -16.33
CA GLY A 104 0.96 0.13 -15.60
C GLY A 104 0.64 -0.04 -14.11
N ILE A 105 1.54 -0.76 -13.45
CA ILE A 105 1.37 -1.26 -12.09
C ILE A 105 2.74 -1.16 -11.41
N LYS A 106 2.78 -0.73 -10.15
CA LYS A 106 4.02 -0.70 -9.37
C LYS A 106 3.77 -1.17 -7.94
N SER A 107 4.58 -2.12 -7.46
CA SER A 107 4.61 -2.56 -6.07
C SER A 107 6.00 -3.08 -5.71
N GLU A 108 6.77 -2.35 -4.89
CA GLU A 108 8.17 -2.70 -4.63
C GLU A 108 8.29 -3.78 -3.54
N ILE A 109 8.24 -5.05 -3.94
CA ILE A 109 8.25 -6.19 -3.01
C ILE A 109 9.65 -6.36 -2.38
N PRO A 110 9.79 -6.27 -1.05
CA PRO A 110 11.08 -6.35 -0.37
C PRO A 110 11.78 -7.70 -0.52
N SER A 111 13.10 -7.69 -0.69
CA SER A 111 13.90 -8.93 -0.64
C SER A 111 14.08 -9.48 0.77
N SER A 112 13.79 -8.67 1.80
CA SER A 112 13.83 -9.08 3.22
C SER A 112 12.79 -10.15 3.58
N LEU A 113 11.77 -10.37 2.74
CA LEU A 113 10.80 -11.45 2.94
C LEU A 113 11.45 -12.84 2.84
N ALA A 114 12.56 -12.97 2.11
CA ALA A 114 13.29 -14.23 1.94
C ALA A 114 14.01 -14.70 3.21
N ILE A 115 14.31 -13.79 4.15
CA ILE A 115 15.03 -14.11 5.39
C ILE A 115 14.09 -14.34 6.59
N LEU A 116 12.77 -14.26 6.38
CA LEU A 116 11.80 -14.66 7.40
C LEU A 116 11.84 -16.17 7.62
N ILE A 117 11.44 -16.60 8.82
CA ILE A 117 11.38 -18.02 9.19
C ILE A 117 9.94 -18.34 9.63
N PRO A 118 9.14 -19.05 8.80
CA PRO A 118 9.44 -19.49 7.43
C PRO A 118 9.49 -18.32 6.43
N PRO A 119 10.18 -18.48 5.27
CA PRO A 119 10.21 -17.44 4.24
C PRO A 119 8.81 -17.10 3.75
N ALA A 120 8.51 -15.80 3.67
CA ALA A 120 7.23 -15.34 3.13
C ALA A 120 7.25 -15.35 1.60
N GLU A 121 6.08 -15.63 0.99
CA GLU A 121 5.95 -15.62 -0.45
C GLU A 121 6.09 -14.20 -1.02
N MET A 122 7.11 -14.00 -1.87
CA MET A 122 7.42 -12.73 -2.54
C MET A 122 6.64 -12.53 -3.85
N SER A 123 5.35 -12.87 -3.84
CA SER A 123 4.46 -12.71 -5.00
C SER A 123 3.59 -11.47 -4.85
N LEU A 124 3.31 -10.76 -5.95
CA LEU A 124 2.32 -9.67 -5.97
C LEU A 124 0.91 -10.18 -5.66
N ILE A 125 0.55 -11.35 -6.21
CA ILE A 125 -0.74 -12.00 -6.04
C ILE A 125 -0.51 -13.35 -5.35
N LEU A 126 -0.95 -13.44 -4.10
CA LEU A 126 -0.97 -14.69 -3.32
C LEU A 126 -2.20 -15.53 -3.67
N PRO A 127 -2.13 -16.87 -3.56
CA PRO A 127 -3.31 -17.71 -3.62
C PRO A 127 -4.21 -17.52 -2.38
N THR A 128 -5.50 -17.82 -2.51
CA THR A 128 -6.36 -18.05 -1.34
C THR A 128 -6.06 -19.40 -0.69
N ALA A 129 -6.64 -19.68 0.48
CA ALA A 129 -6.58 -21.00 1.12
C ALA A 129 -7.09 -22.15 0.23
N GLY A 130 -8.00 -21.86 -0.72
CA GLY A 130 -8.48 -22.80 -1.72
C GLY A 130 -7.62 -22.86 -2.99
N ASN A 131 -6.40 -22.34 -2.97
CA ASN A 131 -5.47 -22.24 -4.11
C ASN A 131 -6.04 -21.45 -5.32
N ARG A 132 -7.07 -20.61 -5.11
CA ARG A 132 -7.55 -19.69 -6.15
C ARG A 132 -6.50 -18.60 -6.35
N ARG A 133 -6.17 -18.32 -7.60
CA ARG A 133 -5.17 -17.32 -8.00
C ARG A 133 -5.80 -16.29 -8.91
N GLY A 134 -5.31 -15.06 -8.80
CA GLY A 134 -5.65 -13.99 -9.72
C GLY A 134 -4.75 -13.98 -10.94
N LEU A 135 -5.25 -13.39 -12.02
CA LEU A 135 -4.50 -12.96 -13.19
C LEU A 135 -4.03 -11.52 -12.99
N LEU A 136 -2.77 -11.25 -13.31
CA LEU A 136 -2.29 -9.89 -13.54
C LEU A 136 -2.50 -9.51 -15.01
N SER A 137 -3.09 -8.35 -15.26
CA SER A 137 -3.13 -7.80 -16.62
C SER A 137 -2.77 -6.32 -16.62
N TYR A 138 -2.07 -5.87 -17.67
CA TYR A 138 -1.56 -4.50 -17.78
C TYR A 138 -1.57 -4.03 -19.22
N GLY A 139 -1.81 -2.74 -19.43
CA GLY A 139 -1.96 -2.16 -20.78
C GLY A 139 -0.66 -1.68 -21.43
N VAL A 140 0.46 -1.69 -20.69
CA VAL A 140 1.78 -1.23 -21.14
C VAL A 140 2.80 -2.34 -21.02
N THR A 141 3.85 -2.31 -21.84
CA THR A 141 4.98 -3.24 -21.71
C THR A 141 5.54 -3.21 -20.29
N ARG A 142 5.65 -4.39 -19.68
CA ARG A 142 6.03 -4.52 -18.27
C ARG A 142 7.42 -3.91 -18.01
N PRO A 143 7.52 -2.88 -17.15
CA PRO A 143 8.81 -2.32 -16.81
C PRO A 143 9.61 -3.29 -15.92
N ALA A 144 10.93 -3.32 -16.08
CA ALA A 144 11.82 -4.22 -15.32
C ALA A 144 11.72 -4.05 -13.80
N ASN A 145 11.38 -2.84 -13.34
CA ASN A 145 11.24 -2.47 -11.93
C ASN A 145 9.79 -2.43 -11.44
N MET A 146 8.83 -3.03 -12.16
CA MET A 146 7.41 -3.11 -11.77
C MET A 146 7.25 -3.63 -10.32
N LEU A 147 8.05 -4.63 -9.95
CA LEU A 147 8.04 -5.26 -8.62
C LEU A 147 9.20 -4.79 -7.72
N GLY A 148 9.85 -3.68 -8.06
CA GLY A 148 11.07 -3.20 -7.42
C GLY A 148 12.33 -3.90 -7.91
N THR A 149 13.42 -3.80 -7.13
CA THR A 149 14.75 -4.33 -7.49
C THR A 149 15.01 -5.74 -6.94
N ASN A 150 14.00 -6.40 -6.35
CA ASN A 150 14.12 -7.73 -5.78
C ASN A 150 14.07 -8.79 -6.89
N PRO A 151 15.15 -9.54 -7.14
CA PRO A 151 15.17 -10.54 -8.22
C PRO A 151 14.25 -11.73 -7.96
N ASN A 152 13.85 -11.97 -6.71
CA ASN A 152 12.94 -13.05 -6.32
C ASN A 152 11.47 -12.62 -6.31
N ALA A 153 11.18 -11.33 -6.55
CA ALA A 153 9.81 -10.85 -6.63
C ALA A 153 9.17 -11.32 -7.94
N LYS A 154 7.95 -11.87 -7.83
CA LYS A 154 7.21 -12.40 -8.97
C LYS A 154 5.75 -11.98 -8.92
N VAL A 155 5.06 -12.10 -10.05
CA VAL A 155 3.63 -11.78 -10.13
C VAL A 155 2.81 -12.75 -9.28
N SER A 156 3.03 -14.05 -9.50
CA SER A 156 2.44 -15.15 -8.73
C SER A 156 3.32 -16.39 -8.92
N THR A 157 3.18 -17.44 -8.10
CA THR A 157 3.93 -18.69 -8.32
C THR A 157 3.60 -19.37 -9.65
N SER A 158 2.39 -19.14 -10.20
CA SER A 158 1.96 -19.67 -11.48
C SER A 158 2.32 -18.76 -12.66
N LEU A 159 2.86 -17.56 -12.39
CA LEU A 159 3.21 -16.54 -13.38
C LEU A 159 2.06 -16.20 -14.34
N TRP A 160 0.82 -16.20 -13.84
CA TRP A 160 -0.35 -15.80 -14.62
C TRP A 160 -0.36 -14.28 -14.80
N GLU A 161 0.20 -13.83 -15.92
CA GLU A 161 0.19 -12.44 -16.36
C GLU A 161 -0.07 -12.30 -17.86
N LYS A 162 -0.68 -11.19 -18.26
CA LYS A 162 -0.92 -10.88 -19.68
C LYS A 162 -0.92 -9.38 -19.95
N GLU A 163 -0.07 -8.96 -20.89
CA GLU A 163 -0.18 -7.63 -21.51
C GLU A 163 -1.46 -7.56 -22.36
N SER A 164 -2.40 -6.73 -21.94
CA SER A 164 -3.68 -6.51 -22.59
C SER A 164 -4.29 -5.19 -22.12
N LYS A 165 -4.78 -4.38 -23.05
CA LYS A 165 -5.56 -3.17 -22.74
C LYS A 165 -7.03 -3.49 -22.54
N TYR A 166 -7.71 -2.66 -21.76
CA TYR A 166 -9.15 -2.76 -21.58
C TYR A 166 -9.89 -2.10 -22.76
N GLY A 167 -10.54 -2.91 -23.58
CA GLY A 167 -11.42 -2.44 -24.67
C GLY A 167 -12.91 -2.60 -24.37
N GLY A 168 -13.27 -2.87 -23.11
CA GLY A 168 -14.64 -3.18 -22.70
C GLY A 168 -15.49 -1.95 -22.39
N GLN A 169 -16.72 -2.20 -21.95
CA GLN A 169 -17.62 -1.15 -21.45
C GLN A 169 -17.15 -0.64 -20.10
N VAL A 170 -16.89 0.66 -19.99
CA VAL A 170 -16.58 1.32 -18.73
C VAL A 170 -17.80 1.27 -17.80
N TYR A 171 -17.62 0.65 -16.63
CA TYR A 171 -18.62 0.54 -15.55
C TYR A 171 -18.34 1.58 -14.46
N ASP A 172 -18.32 2.84 -14.84
CA ASP A 172 -18.11 3.99 -13.96
C ASP A 172 -19.43 4.52 -13.39
N TRP A 173 -19.36 5.67 -12.71
CA TRP A 173 -20.53 6.33 -12.16
C TRP A 173 -21.60 6.63 -13.22
N ASP A 174 -21.22 7.11 -14.42
CA ASP A 174 -22.19 7.45 -15.47
C ASP A 174 -22.92 6.21 -16.00
N PHE A 175 -22.22 5.06 -16.07
CA PHE A 175 -22.87 3.78 -16.36
C PHE A 175 -23.92 3.43 -15.30
N PHE A 176 -23.54 3.50 -14.02
CA PHE A 176 -24.43 3.13 -12.92
C PHE A 176 -25.58 4.12 -12.74
N ASP A 177 -25.40 5.42 -12.98
CA ASP A 177 -26.47 6.40 -12.90
C ASP A 177 -27.59 6.12 -13.90
N LYS A 178 -27.23 5.84 -15.16
CA LYS A 178 -28.18 5.42 -16.20
C LYS A 178 -28.92 4.14 -15.81
N ARG A 179 -28.20 3.18 -15.24
CA ARG A 179 -28.76 1.89 -14.83
C ARG A 179 -29.69 2.02 -13.62
N PHE A 180 -29.32 2.84 -12.63
CA PHE A 180 -30.09 3.07 -11.41
C PHE A 180 -31.34 3.92 -11.62
N ASN A 181 -31.59 4.42 -12.83
CA ASN A 181 -32.89 5.00 -13.20
C ASN A 181 -34.03 3.98 -13.24
N LEU A 182 -33.71 2.69 -13.30
CA LEU A 182 -34.70 1.60 -13.31
C LEU A 182 -35.08 1.08 -11.91
N PHE A 183 -34.52 1.67 -10.84
CA PHE A 183 -34.66 1.17 -9.48
C PHE A 183 -35.07 2.28 -8.51
N ALA A 184 -35.77 1.90 -7.44
CA ALA A 184 -36.09 2.80 -6.34
C ALA A 184 -34.81 3.24 -5.63
N LYS A 185 -34.77 4.52 -5.24
CA LYS A 185 -33.60 5.16 -4.63
C LYS A 185 -34.04 5.97 -3.41
N THR A 186 -33.28 5.87 -2.34
CA THR A 186 -33.38 6.72 -1.17
C THR A 186 -32.42 7.89 -1.35
N THR A 187 -32.93 9.12 -1.30
CA THR A 187 -32.05 10.29 -1.29
C THR A 187 -31.34 10.35 0.06
N TRP A 188 -30.03 10.57 0.03
CA TRP A 188 -29.19 10.68 1.22
C TRP A 188 -28.11 11.74 0.98
N SER A 189 -27.64 12.39 2.02
CA SER A 189 -26.63 13.45 1.96
C SER A 189 -25.69 13.36 3.15
N ASP A 190 -24.55 14.05 3.05
CA ASP A 190 -23.54 14.08 4.10
C ASP A 190 -24.13 14.49 5.46
N GLY A 191 -23.65 13.86 6.53
CA GLY A 191 -24.13 14.07 7.89
C GLY A 191 -25.51 13.49 8.23
N GLN A 192 -26.26 12.98 7.24
CA GLN A 192 -27.53 12.31 7.52
C GLN A 192 -27.32 10.86 7.96
N ALA A 193 -28.08 10.44 8.97
CA ALA A 193 -28.12 9.04 9.40
C ALA A 193 -28.55 8.13 8.23
N ILE A 194 -27.84 7.02 8.07
CA ILE A 194 -28.15 6.01 7.07
C ILE A 194 -29.16 5.03 7.67
N ASN A 195 -30.43 5.23 7.34
CA ASN A 195 -31.50 4.34 7.77
C ASN A 195 -31.75 3.27 6.71
N TYR A 196 -31.18 2.07 6.95
CA TYR A 196 -31.40 0.93 6.05
C TYR A 196 -32.80 0.35 6.22
N ASP A 197 -33.59 0.39 5.16
CA ASP A 197 -34.88 -0.29 5.02
C ASP A 197 -35.07 -0.65 3.55
N ASP A 198 -35.02 -1.95 3.24
CA ASP A 198 -35.18 -2.43 1.88
C ASP A 198 -36.65 -2.64 1.46
N LEU A 199 -37.61 -2.38 2.36
CA LEU A 199 -39.04 -2.52 2.10
C LEU A 199 -39.41 -3.90 1.52
N GLY A 200 -38.65 -4.95 1.87
CA GLY A 200 -38.83 -6.32 1.38
C GLY A 200 -38.26 -6.60 -0.01
N ILE A 201 -37.59 -5.62 -0.64
CA ILE A 201 -36.94 -5.76 -1.96
C ILE A 201 -35.60 -6.51 -1.84
N GLY A 202 -35.02 -6.57 -0.63
CA GLY A 202 -33.78 -7.27 -0.33
C GLY A 202 -32.51 -6.49 -0.67
N TYR A 203 -32.61 -5.20 -0.98
CA TYR A 203 -31.51 -4.24 -1.09
C TYR A 203 -32.02 -2.80 -1.03
N GLN A 204 -31.12 -1.85 -0.75
CA GLN A 204 -31.42 -0.42 -0.82
C GLN A 204 -30.33 0.34 -1.57
N ILE A 205 -30.76 1.30 -2.40
CA ILE A 205 -29.86 2.21 -3.13
C ILE A 205 -29.96 3.60 -2.50
N PHE A 206 -28.88 4.07 -1.91
CA PHE A 206 -28.72 5.45 -1.45
C PHE A 206 -28.11 6.29 -2.56
N LYS A 207 -28.75 7.41 -2.92
CA LYS A 207 -28.24 8.36 -3.91
C LYS A 207 -27.94 9.70 -3.25
N SER A 208 -26.70 10.15 -3.36
CA SER A 208 -26.29 11.50 -2.99
C SER A 208 -26.14 12.39 -4.21
N ALA A 209 -26.62 13.62 -4.10
CA ALA A 209 -26.50 14.65 -5.13
C ALA A 209 -25.14 15.37 -5.11
N GLY A 210 -24.36 15.21 -4.02
CA GLY A 210 -23.08 15.88 -3.81
C GLY A 210 -22.05 14.99 -3.11
N PRO A 211 -20.90 15.58 -2.70
CA PRO A 211 -19.83 14.86 -2.02
C PRO A 211 -20.24 14.40 -0.61
N ILE A 212 -19.54 13.39 -0.11
CA ILE A 212 -19.67 12.85 1.25
C ILE A 212 -18.32 12.99 1.96
N PHE A 213 -18.28 13.71 3.07
CA PHE A 213 -17.06 14.00 3.81
C PHE A 213 -16.82 13.04 4.97
N ALA A 214 -17.85 12.33 5.42
CA ALA A 214 -17.73 11.26 6.41
C ALA A 214 -18.60 10.06 6.05
N PHE A 215 -17.96 8.95 5.71
CA PHE A 215 -18.60 7.67 5.43
C PHE A 215 -17.98 6.55 6.28
N ASP A 216 -18.81 5.84 7.02
CA ASP A 216 -18.40 4.75 7.91
C ASP A 216 -19.44 3.62 8.00
N PHE A 217 -20.35 3.53 7.04
CA PHE A 217 -21.43 2.55 7.06
C PHE A 217 -20.92 1.11 6.90
N SER A 218 -21.24 0.28 7.89
CA SER A 218 -21.07 -1.17 7.82
C SER A 218 -22.44 -1.85 7.82
N PRO A 219 -22.80 -2.62 6.76
CA PRO A 219 -24.03 -3.40 6.78
C PRO A 219 -23.97 -4.47 7.88
N THR A 220 -25.14 -4.81 8.43
CA THR A 220 -25.30 -5.86 9.44
C THR A 220 -26.10 -7.04 8.90
N GLY A 221 -25.91 -8.24 9.45
CA GLY A 221 -26.64 -9.43 9.04
C GLY A 221 -26.53 -9.72 7.53
N THR A 222 -27.65 -9.65 6.82
CA THR A 222 -27.77 -9.89 5.37
C THR A 222 -28.07 -8.62 4.56
N GLN A 223 -27.91 -7.43 5.16
CA GLN A 223 -28.21 -6.15 4.51
C GLN A 223 -27.40 -5.95 3.22
N LYS A 224 -28.05 -5.41 2.19
CA LYS A 224 -27.45 -5.18 0.87
C LYS A 224 -27.60 -3.72 0.48
N ALA A 225 -26.55 -2.93 0.70
CA ALA A 225 -26.56 -1.50 0.46
C ALA A 225 -25.72 -1.12 -0.77
N ILE A 226 -26.24 -0.19 -1.57
CA ILE A 226 -25.56 0.42 -2.71
C ILE A 226 -25.55 1.93 -2.45
N PHE A 227 -24.36 2.53 -2.40
CA PHE A 227 -24.21 3.98 -2.31
C PHE A 227 -23.77 4.53 -3.67
N HIS A 228 -24.53 5.48 -4.19
CA HIS A 228 -24.29 6.12 -5.48
C HIS A 228 -24.12 7.63 -5.29
N VAL A 229 -22.88 8.09 -5.34
CA VAL A 229 -22.45 9.41 -4.85
C VAL A 229 -22.02 10.30 -6.00
N ASN A 230 -22.76 11.39 -6.25
CA ASN A 230 -22.40 12.39 -7.25
C ASN A 230 -21.35 13.37 -6.70
N GLY A 231 -20.14 12.87 -6.47
CA GLY A 231 -19.03 13.65 -5.94
C GLY A 231 -17.90 12.77 -5.43
N ASP A 232 -17.02 13.38 -4.64
CA ASP A 232 -16.01 12.66 -3.86
C ASP A 232 -16.65 12.01 -2.62
N LEU A 233 -16.03 10.94 -2.12
CA LEU A 233 -16.43 10.29 -0.87
C LEU A 233 -15.20 10.03 -0.01
N ARG A 234 -15.27 10.41 1.26
CA ARG A 234 -14.23 10.16 2.26
C ARG A 234 -14.69 9.12 3.27
N VAL A 235 -14.01 7.99 3.30
CA VAL A 235 -14.22 6.91 4.28
C VAL A 235 -13.44 7.26 5.54
N THR A 236 -14.15 7.49 6.63
CA THR A 236 -13.59 7.97 7.92
C THR A 236 -13.50 6.87 8.98
N GLY A 237 -14.20 5.75 8.77
CA GLY A 237 -14.23 4.61 9.69
C GLY A 237 -13.96 3.29 9.00
N ASN A 238 -13.63 2.27 9.79
CA ASN A 238 -13.49 0.90 9.29
C ASN A 238 -14.84 0.37 8.79
N ILE A 239 -14.82 -0.27 7.63
CA ILE A 239 -16.01 -0.87 7.03
C ILE A 239 -15.87 -2.38 7.06
N THR A 240 -16.81 -3.06 7.71
CA THR A 240 -16.87 -4.52 7.76
C THR A 240 -18.16 -5.00 7.11
N VAL A 241 -18.05 -5.99 6.21
CA VAL A 241 -19.21 -6.59 5.54
C VAL A 241 -19.31 -8.05 5.93
N PRO A 242 -20.30 -8.43 6.77
CA PRO A 242 -20.53 -9.82 7.17
C PRO A 242 -20.79 -10.74 5.97
N SER A 243 -20.54 -12.03 6.15
CA SER A 243 -20.96 -13.03 5.15
C SER A 243 -22.49 -13.00 4.98
N GLY A 244 -22.96 -12.97 3.74
CA GLY A 244 -24.38 -12.82 3.39
C GLY A 244 -24.82 -11.39 3.11
N ALA A 245 -24.12 -10.39 3.66
CA ALA A 245 -24.33 -8.98 3.36
C ALA A 245 -23.67 -8.57 2.03
N PHE A 246 -23.99 -7.37 1.58
CA PHE A 246 -23.36 -6.73 0.43
C PHE A 246 -23.24 -5.22 0.63
N LEU A 247 -22.08 -4.67 0.28
CA LEU A 247 -21.86 -3.24 0.20
C LEU A 247 -21.17 -2.90 -1.11
N THR A 248 -21.69 -1.90 -1.81
CA THR A 248 -20.92 -1.21 -2.84
C THR A 248 -21.05 0.30 -2.69
N VAL A 249 -19.96 0.99 -2.98
CA VAL A 249 -19.88 2.46 -3.01
C VAL A 249 -19.38 2.83 -4.39
N ILE A 250 -20.18 3.62 -5.11
CA ILE A 250 -19.91 4.11 -6.45
C ILE A 250 -19.87 5.63 -6.39
N ALA A 251 -18.68 6.21 -6.55
CA ALA A 251 -18.47 7.66 -6.51
C ALA A 251 -18.11 8.20 -7.90
N LYS A 252 -18.63 9.38 -8.24
CA LYS A 252 -18.27 10.08 -9.48
C LYS A 252 -16.83 10.60 -9.44
N GLY A 253 -16.40 11.03 -8.26
CA GLY A 253 -15.07 11.57 -8.02
C GLY A 253 -14.14 10.53 -7.41
N THR A 254 -13.39 10.96 -6.41
CA THR A 254 -12.40 10.15 -5.68
C THR A 254 -13.03 9.52 -4.45
N ILE A 255 -12.73 8.24 -4.21
CA ILE A 255 -12.93 7.62 -2.89
C ILE A 255 -11.60 7.68 -2.14
N THR A 256 -11.58 8.40 -1.03
CA THR A 256 -10.41 8.52 -0.14
C THR A 256 -10.65 7.73 1.13
N PHE A 257 -9.75 6.80 1.44
CA PHE A 257 -9.75 6.09 2.72
C PHE A 257 -8.83 6.80 3.70
N ASP A 258 -9.38 7.33 4.78
CA ASP A 258 -8.59 8.06 5.76
C ASP A 258 -7.45 7.24 6.35
N GLN A 259 -6.43 7.95 6.84
CA GLN A 259 -5.23 7.38 7.45
C GLN A 259 -5.57 6.44 8.62
N ALA A 260 -6.67 6.70 9.33
CA ALA A 260 -7.15 5.87 10.44
C ALA A 260 -7.86 4.58 10.01
N VAL A 261 -8.32 4.48 8.76
CA VAL A 261 -9.07 3.32 8.26
C VAL A 261 -8.13 2.15 8.03
N THR A 262 -8.16 1.13 8.88
CA THR A 262 -7.35 -0.08 8.71
C THR A 262 -8.04 -1.16 7.91
N GLN A 263 -9.36 -1.09 7.72
CA GLN A 263 -10.13 -2.09 7.00
C GLN A 263 -11.29 -1.49 6.21
N ALA A 264 -11.44 -1.93 4.96
CA ALA A 264 -12.57 -1.61 4.11
C ALA A 264 -13.03 -2.85 3.34
N ASP A 265 -14.21 -3.36 3.72
CA ASP A 265 -14.86 -4.46 3.04
C ASP A 265 -15.90 -3.94 2.03
N GLY A 266 -16.00 -4.53 0.84
CA GLY A 266 -17.03 -4.17 -0.14
C GLY A 266 -16.51 -3.94 -1.55
N TRP A 267 -17.37 -3.38 -2.40
CA TRP A 267 -17.03 -2.99 -3.77
C TRP A 267 -16.96 -1.48 -3.90
N TYR A 268 -15.77 -0.95 -4.13
CA TYR A 268 -15.53 0.49 -4.27
C TYR A 268 -15.21 0.80 -5.73
N VAL A 269 -16.05 1.63 -6.36
CA VAL A 269 -15.91 2.05 -7.75
C VAL A 269 -15.87 3.57 -7.77
N ALA A 270 -14.84 4.12 -8.39
CA ALA A 270 -14.62 5.56 -8.41
C ALA A 270 -13.89 6.00 -9.68
N LYS A 271 -13.82 7.31 -9.91
CA LYS A 271 -12.84 7.84 -10.85
C LYS A 271 -11.43 7.56 -10.33
N ASN A 272 -11.15 7.88 -9.06
CA ASN A 272 -9.89 7.56 -8.41
C ASN A 272 -10.14 6.87 -7.07
N ILE A 273 -9.23 5.98 -6.67
CA ILE A 273 -9.16 5.49 -5.28
C ILE A 273 -7.87 6.00 -4.67
N SER A 274 -7.94 6.54 -3.46
CA SER A 274 -6.80 7.04 -2.71
C SER A 274 -6.72 6.41 -1.32
N VAL A 275 -5.57 5.84 -0.99
CA VAL A 275 -5.21 5.38 0.35
C VAL A 275 -3.93 6.13 0.75
N PRO A 276 -4.03 7.39 1.19
CA PRO A 276 -2.88 8.22 1.53
C PRO A 276 -2.10 7.65 2.72
N CYS A 277 -0.81 8.01 2.81
CA CYS A 277 -0.04 7.82 4.04
C CYS A 277 -0.49 8.79 5.12
N LYS A 278 -0.13 8.43 6.35
CA LYS A 278 -0.14 9.31 7.51
C LYS A 278 0.91 10.40 7.37
N ASP A 279 0.48 11.63 7.54
CA ASP A 279 1.30 12.86 7.47
C ASP A 279 0.66 13.85 8.46
N ILE A 280 1.13 13.84 9.71
CA ILE A 280 0.60 14.72 10.77
C ILE A 280 1.20 16.13 10.67
N ASP A 281 2.47 16.24 10.27
CA ASP A 281 3.25 17.46 10.34
C ASP A 281 3.38 18.21 9.00
N GLY A 282 2.86 17.63 7.91
CA GLY A 282 2.91 18.19 6.56
C GLY A 282 4.27 18.04 5.89
N ASN A 283 5.20 17.28 6.47
CA ASN A 283 6.55 17.08 5.94
C ASN A 283 6.69 15.76 5.15
N GLY A 284 5.57 15.15 4.79
CA GLY A 284 5.50 13.90 4.05
C GLY A 284 5.15 12.71 4.95
N CYS A 285 5.26 11.50 4.41
CA CYS A 285 4.76 10.32 5.13
C CYS A 285 5.54 10.04 6.43
N ASP A 286 4.82 9.97 7.55
CA ASP A 286 5.33 9.72 8.91
C ASP A 286 5.97 8.33 9.07
N LYS A 287 5.71 7.41 8.13
CA LYS A 287 6.16 5.99 8.18
C LYS A 287 5.60 5.19 9.37
N THR A 288 4.53 5.68 10.00
CA THR A 288 3.84 5.01 11.12
C THR A 288 2.46 4.49 10.74
N ASP A 289 2.19 4.28 9.44
CA ASP A 289 0.89 3.82 9.00
C ASP A 289 0.55 2.42 9.57
N SER A 290 -0.73 2.22 9.85
CA SER A 290 -1.29 0.88 10.01
C SER A 290 -1.57 0.27 8.64
N GLN A 291 -1.45 -1.06 8.54
CA GLN A 291 -1.78 -1.77 7.31
C GLN A 291 -3.24 -1.51 6.90
N PHE A 292 -3.47 -1.21 5.62
CA PHE A 292 -4.81 -1.16 5.04
C PHE A 292 -5.22 -2.55 4.55
N LEU A 293 -6.39 -3.03 4.98
CA LEU A 293 -6.99 -4.28 4.54
C LEU A 293 -8.22 -4.00 3.66
N GLY A 294 -8.05 -4.08 2.34
CA GLY A 294 -9.14 -3.93 1.37
C GLY A 294 -9.75 -5.29 1.01
N ASN A 295 -10.90 -5.65 1.56
CA ASN A 295 -11.53 -6.94 1.28
C ASN A 295 -12.68 -6.79 0.28
N GLY A 296 -12.46 -7.17 -0.98
CA GLY A 296 -13.47 -7.10 -2.02
C GLY A 296 -12.90 -6.63 -3.35
N THR A 297 -13.53 -5.62 -3.94
CA THR A 297 -13.21 -5.13 -5.29
C THR A 297 -12.99 -3.62 -5.23
N PHE A 298 -11.89 -3.15 -5.80
CA PHE A 298 -11.50 -1.74 -5.81
C PHE A 298 -11.21 -1.35 -7.26
N VAL A 299 -11.97 -0.40 -7.80
CA VAL A 299 -11.86 0.07 -9.19
C VAL A 299 -11.75 1.59 -9.18
N GLY A 300 -10.57 2.09 -9.57
CA GLY A 300 -10.36 3.49 -9.90
C GLY A 300 -10.12 3.62 -11.40
N TRP A 301 -11.11 4.11 -12.15
CA TRP A 301 -11.06 4.15 -13.62
C TRP A 301 -9.96 5.05 -14.18
N SER A 302 -9.56 6.08 -13.44
CA SER A 302 -8.43 6.96 -13.77
C SER A 302 -7.19 6.68 -12.92
N GLY A 303 -7.28 5.79 -11.92
CA GLY A 303 -6.13 5.40 -11.11
C GLY A 303 -6.46 4.95 -9.69
N ILE A 304 -5.51 4.23 -9.10
CA ILE A 304 -5.50 3.86 -7.69
C ILE A 304 -4.16 4.31 -7.11
N ALA A 305 -4.21 5.21 -6.14
CA ALA A 305 -3.05 5.73 -5.43
C ALA A 305 -2.95 5.07 -4.04
N LEU A 306 -1.88 4.31 -3.84
CA LEU A 306 -1.57 3.61 -2.59
C LEU A 306 -0.31 4.24 -1.99
N GLY A 307 -0.49 4.97 -0.90
CA GLY A 307 0.53 5.82 -0.33
C GLY A 307 1.09 5.34 1.01
N ARG A 308 0.45 4.40 1.71
CA ARG A 308 0.81 4.07 3.10
C ARG A 308 2.23 3.55 3.18
N THR A 309 2.87 3.87 4.30
CA THR A 309 4.18 3.33 4.61
C THR A 309 4.31 3.09 6.11
N ARG A 310 4.70 1.86 6.45
CA ARG A 310 4.75 1.40 7.83
C ARG A 310 6.17 1.34 8.39
N GLY A 311 7.08 2.08 7.75
CA GLY A 311 8.50 2.13 8.10
C GLY A 311 9.12 0.74 8.08
N ILE A 312 9.78 0.36 9.18
CA ILE A 312 10.45 -0.94 9.32
C ILE A 312 9.52 -2.13 9.04
N THR A 313 8.23 -2.03 9.34
CA THR A 313 7.29 -3.15 9.16
C THR A 313 6.97 -3.43 7.70
N ASN A 314 7.29 -2.52 6.78
CA ASN A 314 7.23 -2.80 5.34
C ASN A 314 8.17 -3.95 4.94
N ASN A 315 9.25 -4.18 5.70
CA ASN A 315 10.21 -5.24 5.39
C ASN A 315 9.63 -6.66 5.51
N THR A 316 8.52 -6.82 6.24
CA THR A 316 7.95 -8.12 6.59
C THR A 316 6.50 -8.29 6.17
N ALA A 317 5.79 -7.20 5.86
CA ALA A 317 4.40 -7.21 5.43
C ALA A 317 4.09 -6.00 4.53
N PRO A 318 3.07 -6.09 3.65
CA PRO A 318 2.66 -4.98 2.81
C PRO A 318 2.04 -3.84 3.64
N SER A 319 2.08 -2.63 3.11
CA SER A 319 1.35 -1.47 3.59
C SER A 319 -0.14 -1.58 3.28
N GLU A 320 -0.47 -2.09 2.10
CA GLU A 320 -1.86 -2.31 1.68
C GLU A 320 -2.04 -3.74 1.18
N LYS A 321 -3.07 -4.42 1.69
CA LYS A 321 -3.39 -5.80 1.31
C LYS A 321 -4.82 -5.88 0.80
N PHE A 322 -4.98 -6.40 -0.41
CA PHE A 322 -6.28 -6.56 -1.05
C PHE A 322 -6.67 -8.03 -1.12
N THR A 323 -7.78 -8.41 -0.49
CA THR A 323 -8.26 -9.80 -0.49
C THR A 323 -9.56 -9.91 -1.27
N TYR A 324 -9.59 -10.78 -2.26
CA TYR A 324 -10.81 -11.01 -3.03
C TYR A 324 -11.88 -11.73 -2.20
N ARG A 325 -13.06 -11.13 -2.11
CA ARG A 325 -14.24 -11.67 -1.42
C ARG A 325 -15.24 -12.22 -2.44
N GLN A 326 -15.18 -13.52 -2.69
CA GLN A 326 -16.08 -14.20 -3.64
C GLN A 326 -17.54 -14.18 -3.19
N ASP A 327 -17.79 -14.21 -1.89
CA ASP A 327 -19.13 -14.15 -1.30
C ASP A 327 -19.87 -12.86 -1.66
N LEU A 328 -19.16 -11.72 -1.76
CA LEU A 328 -19.77 -10.46 -2.21
C LEU A 328 -20.33 -10.56 -3.63
N PHE A 329 -19.65 -11.29 -4.52
CA PHE A 329 -20.16 -11.54 -5.87
C PHE A 329 -21.46 -12.36 -5.87
N LEU A 330 -21.53 -13.39 -5.02
CA LEU A 330 -22.73 -14.22 -4.88
C LEU A 330 -23.89 -13.43 -4.26
N ASN A 331 -23.59 -12.58 -3.28
CA ASN A 331 -24.58 -11.80 -2.55
C ASN A 331 -25.04 -10.54 -3.29
N ALA A 332 -24.30 -10.09 -4.32
CA ALA A 332 -24.59 -8.89 -5.09
C ALA A 332 -26.07 -8.82 -5.51
N PRO A 333 -26.78 -7.73 -5.20
CA PRO A 333 -28.20 -7.58 -5.51
C PRO A 333 -28.42 -7.38 -7.01
N LYS A 334 -29.67 -7.53 -7.46
CA LYS A 334 -30.07 -7.45 -8.87
C LYS A 334 -29.53 -6.20 -9.61
N PRO A 335 -29.52 -4.98 -9.02
CA PRO A 335 -28.96 -3.82 -9.70
C PRO A 335 -27.48 -3.98 -10.06
N MET A 336 -26.70 -4.73 -9.28
CA MET A 336 -25.26 -4.94 -9.51
C MET A 336 -24.94 -6.12 -10.42
N ARG A 337 -25.90 -7.02 -10.66
CA ARG A 337 -25.70 -8.17 -11.54
C ARG A 337 -25.81 -7.76 -13.00
N MET A 338 -24.72 -7.96 -13.74
CA MET A 338 -24.68 -7.67 -15.17
C MET A 338 -24.67 -8.99 -15.95
N TYR A 339 -25.57 -9.10 -16.93
CA TYR A 339 -25.51 -10.18 -17.90
C TYR A 339 -24.35 -9.88 -18.84
N THR A 340 -23.29 -10.67 -18.77
CA THR A 340 -22.27 -10.64 -19.82
C THR A 340 -22.92 -11.08 -21.11
N LYS A 341 -22.75 -10.32 -22.20
CA LYS A 341 -23.11 -10.80 -23.54
C LYS A 341 -22.44 -12.17 -23.74
N TYR A 342 -23.23 -13.18 -24.09
CA TYR A 342 -22.72 -14.50 -24.43
C TYR A 342 -21.60 -14.34 -25.45
N TYR A 343 -20.40 -14.81 -25.11
CA TYR A 343 -19.37 -15.07 -26.10
C TYR A 343 -19.90 -16.20 -27.00
N LYS A 344 -20.37 -15.86 -28.20
CA LYS A 344 -20.51 -16.84 -29.27
C LYS A 344 -19.17 -16.85 -30.00
N PRO A 345 -18.34 -17.90 -29.86
CA PRO A 345 -17.17 -18.03 -30.72
C PRO A 345 -17.64 -17.97 -32.17
N PHE A 346 -17.04 -17.08 -32.94
CA PHE A 346 -17.14 -17.16 -34.40
C PHE A 346 -16.39 -18.43 -34.81
N VAL A 347 -17.14 -19.44 -35.25
CA VAL A 347 -16.59 -20.58 -35.99
C VAL A 347 -16.68 -20.15 -37.46
N PRO A 348 -15.53 -19.95 -38.15
CA PRO A 348 -15.49 -19.54 -39.56
C PRO A 348 -16.28 -20.45 -40.49
#